data_AF-A0A2M7QRE2-F1
#
_entry.id   AF-A0A2M7QRE2-F1
#
_cell.length_a   1.000
_cell.length_b   1.000
_cell.length_c   1.000
_cell.angle_alpha   90.00
_cell.angle_beta   90.00
_cell.angle_gamma   90.00
#
_symmetry.space_group_name_H-M   'P 1'
#
loop_
_entity.id
_entity.type
_entity.pdbx_description
1 polymer ?
#
loop_
_entity_poly.entity_id
_entity_poly.type
_entity_poly.pdbx_seq_one_letter_code
_entity_poly.pdbx_strand_id
1 'polypeptide(L)' 'GPLPSAPNETIVLADGVNRPQPRLDRNTHNGMATVVGRIRTEDVFPNSISFVLLSHNTKRGAALGEILTAEYLYKQGYIA' A
#
# COMPACT_ATOMS: atom_id res chain seq x y z
N GLY A 1 -19.93 -2.30 -0.12
CA GLY A 1 -19.02 -2.91 0.85
C GLY A 1 -17.60 -3.02 0.29
N PRO A 2 -16.60 -3.12 1.17
CA PRO A 2 -15.22 -3.45 0.78
C PRO A 2 -15.19 -4.78 0.01
N LEU A 3 -14.19 -4.95 -0.86
CA LEU A 3 -13.98 -6.21 -1.57
C LEU A 3 -13.39 -7.25 -0.59
N PRO A 4 -13.65 -8.55 -0.77
CA PRO A 4 -13.22 -9.59 0.18
C PRO A 4 -11.73 -9.56 0.50
N SER A 5 -10.88 -9.30 -0.50
CA SER A 5 -9.41 -9.26 -0.34
C SER A 5 -8.86 -7.86 -0.04
N ALA A 6 -9.72 -6.85 0.10
CA ALA A 6 -9.28 -5.49 0.40
C ALA A 6 -8.66 -5.41 1.81
N PRO A 7 -7.51 -4.73 1.98
CA PRO A 7 -6.97 -4.49 3.32
C PRO A 7 -7.88 -3.52 4.10
N ASN A 8 -7.87 -3.63 5.42
CA ASN A 8 -8.55 -2.65 6.29
C ASN A 8 -8.00 -1.23 6.06
N GLU A 9 -6.69 -1.11 5.82
CA GLU A 9 -6.02 0.14 5.48
C GLU A 9 -5.09 -0.05 4.28
N THR A 10 -5.33 0.74 3.23
CA THR A 10 -4.52 0.70 2.00
C THR A 10 -3.18 1.43 2.15
N ILE A 11 -3.14 2.48 2.96
CA ILE A 11 -1.95 3.27 3.27
C ILE A 11 -1.79 3.29 4.79
N VAL A 12 -0.65 2.82 5.27
CA VAL A 12 -0.31 2.82 6.70
C VAL A 12 0.83 3.81 6.93
N LEU A 13 0.63 4.73 7.86
CA LEU A 13 1.70 5.62 8.32
C LEU A 13 2.56 4.90 9.35
N ALA A 14 3.87 4.90 9.14
CA ALA A 14 4.80 4.26 10.06
C ALA A 14 5.31 5.24 11.12
N ASP A 15 5.15 4.89 12.39
CA ASP A 15 5.48 5.75 13.53
C ASP A 15 6.99 5.88 13.82
N GLY A 16 7.82 4.98 13.28
CA GLY A 16 9.25 4.95 13.59
C GLY A 16 10.11 5.77 12.63
N VAL A 17 11.08 6.51 13.19
CA VAL A 17 12.03 7.37 12.43
C VAL A 17 12.79 6.63 11.32
N ASN A 18 13.04 5.33 11.49
CA ASN A 18 13.75 4.49 10.51
C ASN A 18 12.82 3.54 9.75
N ARG A 19 11.52 3.82 9.70
CA ARG A 19 10.51 3.00 9.00
C ARG A 19 10.07 3.71 7.70
N PRO A 20 9.58 3.00 6.68
CA PRO A 20 9.48 1.53 6.59
C PRO A 20 10.83 0.85 6.32
N GLN A 21 10.89 -0.46 6.56
CA GLN A 21 12.00 -1.35 6.22
C GLN A 21 11.46 -2.62 5.54
N PRO A 22 12.01 -3.04 4.37
CA PRO A 22 11.47 -4.15 3.59
C PRO A 22 11.20 -5.43 4.39
N ARG A 23 12.15 -5.87 5.21
CA ARG A 23 12.03 -7.13 5.97
C ARG A 23 10.93 -7.09 7.04
N LEU A 24 10.70 -5.92 7.62
CA LEU A 24 9.86 -5.76 8.80
C LEU A 24 8.45 -5.30 8.44
N ASP A 25 8.27 -4.58 7.34
CA ASP A 25 7.00 -3.91 6.99
C ASP A 25 6.29 -4.51 5.78
N ARG A 26 6.96 -5.34 4.96
CA ARG A 26 6.37 -5.88 3.71
C ARG A 26 5.09 -6.69 3.92
N ASN A 27 4.87 -7.24 5.11
CA ASN A 27 3.71 -8.08 5.40
C ASN A 27 2.56 -7.32 6.10
N THR A 28 2.66 -6.00 6.25
CA THR A 28 1.60 -5.16 6.81
C THR A 28 0.30 -5.34 6.03
N HIS A 29 -0.81 -5.59 6.73
CA HIS A 29 -2.09 -6.04 6.14
C HIS A 29 -1.90 -7.19 5.13
N ASN A 30 -1.20 -8.26 5.52
CA ASN A 30 -0.86 -9.40 4.64
C ASN A 30 -0.07 -9.01 3.37
N GLY A 31 0.62 -7.86 3.40
CA GLY A 31 1.34 -7.31 2.25
C GLY A 31 0.44 -6.62 1.23
N MET A 32 -0.79 -6.28 1.61
CA MET A 32 -1.74 -5.49 0.81
C MET A 32 -1.71 -4.00 1.14
N ALA A 33 -1.04 -3.58 2.21
CA ALA A 33 -0.83 -2.16 2.49
C ALA A 33 0.44 -1.61 1.86
N THR A 34 0.41 -0.31 1.58
CA THR A 34 1.59 0.49 1.29
C THR A 34 1.94 1.21 2.57
N VAL A 35 3.13 0.95 3.10
CA VAL A 35 3.61 1.58 4.33
C VAL A 35 4.41 2.81 3.95
N VAL A 36 4.06 3.96 4.51
CA VAL A 36 4.67 5.26 4.23
C VAL A 36 5.27 5.81 5.51
N GLY A 37 6.51 6.31 5.46
CA GLY A 37 7.19 6.88 6.61
C GLY A 37 8.21 7.94 6.20
N ARG A 38 8.87 8.53 7.21
CA ARG A 38 9.87 9.61 7.03
C ARG A 38 9.35 10.80 6.24
N ILE A 39 8.06 11.11 6.45
CA ILE A 39 7.40 12.27 5.83
C ILE A 39 8.01 13.52 6.45
N ARG A 40 8.56 14.39 5.61
CA ARG A 40 9.14 15.68 6.02
C ARG A 40 9.00 16.70 4.91
N THR A 41 9.00 17.97 5.27
CA THR A 41 9.13 19.08 4.32
C THR A 41 10.57 19.19 3.84
N GLU A 42 10.75 19.66 2.60
CA GLU A 42 12.06 19.89 1.99
C GLU A 42 12.13 21.32 1.43
N ASP A 43 13.33 21.90 1.47
CA ASP A 43 13.57 23.27 0.96
C ASP A 43 13.99 23.30 -0.52
N VAL A 44 14.09 22.12 -1.16
CA VAL A 44 14.57 21.98 -2.54
C VAL A 44 13.59 22.62 -3.54
N PHE A 45 12.28 22.51 -3.28
CA PHE A 45 11.24 23.18 -4.08
C PHE A 45 10.18 23.81 -3.18
N PRO A 46 9.53 24.92 -3.61
CA PRO A 46 8.40 25.49 -2.90
C PRO A 46 7.30 24.44 -2.66
N ASN A 47 6.81 24.36 -1.42
CA ASN A 47 5.75 23.42 -1.00
C ASN A 47 6.09 21.93 -1.23
N SER A 48 7.34 21.53 -1.03
CA SER A 48 7.78 20.14 -1.26
C SER A 48 7.82 19.28 0.00
N ILE A 49 7.51 17.99 -0.17
CA ILE A 49 7.64 16.97 0.86
C ILE A 49 8.44 15.79 0.29
N SER A 50 9.14 15.10 1.17
CA SER A 50 9.77 13.83 0.88
C SER A 50 9.30 12.77 1.86
N PHE A 51 9.29 11.51 1.40
CA PHE A 51 8.86 10.37 2.18
C PHE A 51 9.49 9.10 1.61
N VAL A 52 9.39 8.00 2.35
CA VAL A 52 9.76 6.66 1.89
C VAL A 52 8.51 5.80 1.92
N LEU A 53 8.26 5.06 0.83
CA LEU A 53 7.19 4.07 0.78
C LEU A 53 7.74 2.66 0.56
N LEU A 54 6.98 1.67 1.03
CA LEU A 54 7.23 0.26 0.80
C LEU A 54 5.91 -0.44 0.44
N SER A 55 5.94 -1.22 -0.64
CA SER A 55 4.86 -2.11 -1.04
C SER A 55 5.43 -3.51 -1.33
N HIS A 56 4.65 -4.55 -1.06
CA HIS A 56 5.04 -5.92 -1.40
C HIS A 56 4.79 -6.19 -2.89
N ASN A 57 5.85 -6.18 -3.69
CA ASN A 57 5.79 -6.33 -5.14
C ASN A 57 5.12 -7.62 -5.62
N THR A 58 5.41 -8.78 -5.03
CA THR A 58 4.80 -10.06 -5.48
C THR A 58 3.41 -10.34 -4.91
N LYS A 59 2.98 -9.59 -3.88
CA LYS A 59 1.65 -9.71 -3.29
C LYS A 59 0.75 -8.60 -3.83
N ARG A 60 0.81 -7.39 -3.27
CA ARG A 60 0.03 -6.24 -3.73
C ARG A 60 0.33 -5.87 -5.18
N GLY A 61 1.60 -5.94 -5.60
CA GLY A 61 2.01 -5.57 -6.96
C GLY A 61 1.76 -6.66 -8.00
N ALA A 62 1.31 -7.85 -7.61
CA ALA A 62 1.02 -8.96 -8.50
C ALA A 62 -0.22 -9.73 -7.98
N ALA A 63 -0.03 -10.93 -7.42
CA ALA A 63 -1.11 -11.89 -7.19
C ALA A 63 -2.32 -11.35 -6.41
N LEU A 64 -2.10 -10.68 -5.28
CA LEU A 64 -3.22 -10.16 -4.48
C LEU A 64 -3.85 -8.90 -5.08
N GLY A 65 -3.07 -8.09 -5.82
CA GLY A 65 -3.59 -6.95 -6.57
C GLY A 65 -4.49 -7.38 -7.74
N GLU A 66 -4.12 -8.47 -8.41
CA GLU A 66 -4.91 -9.09 -9.48
C GLU A 66 -6.21 -9.69 -8.92
N ILE A 67 -6.17 -10.38 -7.77
CA ILE A 67 -7.39 -10.86 -7.10
C ILE A 67 -8.32 -9.70 -6.76
N LEU A 68 -7.79 -8.63 -6.17
CA LEU A 68 -8.59 -7.44 -5.83
C LEU A 68 -9.23 -6.81 -7.08
N THR A 69 -8.50 -6.82 -8.19
CA THR A 69 -9.02 -6.36 -9.49
C THR A 69 -10.13 -7.27 -10.00
N ALA A 70 -9.96 -8.59 -9.93
CA ALA A 70 -10.98 -9.56 -10.32
C ALA A 70 -12.25 -9.44 -9.46
N GLU A 71 -12.10 -9.32 -8.14
CA GLU A 71 -13.22 -9.07 -7.21
C GLU A 71 -13.98 -7.79 -7.57
N TYR A 72 -13.26 -6.73 -7.94
CA TYR A 72 -13.86 -5.49 -8.41
C TYR A 72 -14.66 -5.71 -9.70
N LEU A 73 -14.05 -6.33 -10.71
CA LEU A 73 -14.70 -6.58 -12.01
C LEU A 73 -15.93 -7.46 -11.87
N TYR A 74 -15.88 -8.51 -11.05
CA TYR A 74 -17.02 -9.37 -10.74
C TYR A 74 -18.16 -8.56 -10.10
N LYS A 75 -17.85 -7.76 -9.08
CA LYS A 75 -18.83 -6.89 -8.41
C LYS A 75 -19.44 -5.83 -9.33
N GLN A 76 -18.69 -5.37 -10.34
CA GLN A 76 -19.20 -4.45 -11.36
C GLN A 76 -19.97 -5.14 -12.49
N GLY A 77 -20.01 -6.48 -12.52
CA GLY A 77 -20.71 -7.25 -13.56
C GLY A 77 -19.96 -7.34 -14.89
N TYR A 78 -18.64 -7.08 -14.91
CA TYR A 78 -17.82 -7.21 -16.12
C TYR A 78 -17.35 -8.65 -16.38
N ILE A 79 -17.31 -9.49 -15.34
CA ILE A 79 -16.93 -10.91 -15.42
C ILE A 79 -17.87 -11.74 -14.54
N ALA A 80 -18.03 -13.02 -14.88
CA ALA A 80 -18.94 -13.98 -14.24
C ALA A 80 -18.20 -14.97 -13.34
#